data_AF-A0A3A8ILP5-F1
#
_entry.id   AF-A0A3A8ILP5-F1
#
_cell.length_a   1.000
_cell.length_b   1.000
_cell.length_c   1.000
_cell.angle_alpha   90.00
_cell.angle_beta   90.00
_cell.angle_gamma   90.00
#
_symmetry.space_group_name_H-M   'P 1'
#
loop_
_entity.id
_entity.type
_entity.pdbx_description
1 polymer ?
#
loop_
_entity_poly.entity_id
_entity_poly.type
_entity_poly.pdbx_seq_one_letter_code
_entity_poly.pdbx_strand_id
1 'polypeptide(L)'
;MRDFLRRLARHRKAAVGGALLLFFLLLAVVGPFFVMDPTELVGRPHQPPNAAHWFGTTGQGQDVLAQTVVGARETLAVGFAVGALVTLVGALVGVTSGYLGRRVDDVLSLTTNVFLVIPGMPLAIVLGAYLPSGPLRMVAVLTVAGWAWNARVFRAESLALRGRDFVSAAVVTGESHSRIVSRELLPNMASLLGSSFIGNTLYAVGAQVGLEFLGLGDVSAVTWGTNLYWASNDAALLTRSWWIFVPTGLCIALVGFALTLVSSAIDEMTNPALRVHKPAALPASTAPRAHLEKPVPGVLLRVQDLCIDYATEKGASRVVDSVSFDVAPGEVFGLAGESGSGKSTIGSALLGLLPSSARVAQGRILFNGMDVTALEGPALRAFRWRQVSMVFQSAMSALNPVLTLGEQFHDTLAAHGRVSRATSYARARELLGMVGLSPDLVTAWPHQLSGGMRQRVGIALALALEPRLIIMDEPTTALDVVVQKELLQRMVELKQRLGFAMLFITHDLPLLLALSDRVGVLQGGKLVEVDTSANLRAGARHPYTQLLLSSFPHLSAKDAAPPPVQQAPELSVSRPSTRVAAIPGGHR
;
A
#
# COMPACT_ATOMS: atom_id res chain seq x y z
N MET A 1 -6.62 -20.78 7.30
CA MET A 1 -5.83 -21.00 8.55
C MET A 1 -4.65 -21.98 8.36
N ARG A 2 -4.89 -23.25 8.00
CA ARG A 2 -3.82 -24.28 7.90
C ARG A 2 -2.70 -23.94 6.91
N ASP A 3 -3.04 -23.41 5.73
CA ASP A 3 -2.02 -23.02 4.74
C ASP A 3 -1.23 -21.79 5.16
N PHE A 4 -1.85 -20.84 5.87
CA PHE A 4 -1.15 -19.69 6.43
C PHE A 4 -0.11 -20.12 7.47
N LEU A 5 -0.49 -20.99 8.40
CA LEU A 5 0.43 -21.55 9.41
C LEU A 5 1.59 -22.33 8.78
N ARG A 6 1.32 -23.12 7.73
CA ARG A 6 2.37 -23.84 6.97
C ARG A 6 3.32 -22.88 6.27
N ARG A 7 2.82 -21.80 5.68
CA ARG A 7 3.66 -20.78 5.03
C ARG A 7 4.49 -20.01 6.06
N LEU A 8 3.91 -19.68 7.21
CA LEU A 8 4.60 -19.01 8.31
C LEU A 8 5.74 -19.89 8.83
N ALA A 9 5.50 -21.18 9.07
CA ALA A 9 6.53 -22.12 9.52
C ALA A 9 7.69 -22.31 8.53
N ARG A 10 7.45 -22.12 7.22
CA ARG A 10 8.49 -22.19 6.18
C ARG A 10 9.26 -20.87 5.99
N HIS A 11 8.76 -19.77 6.54
CA HIS A 11 9.42 -18.47 6.42
C HIS A 11 10.63 -18.41 7.36
N ARG A 12 11.83 -18.15 6.81
CA ARG A 12 13.09 -18.20 7.58
C ARG A 12 13.06 -17.37 8.86
N LYS A 13 12.55 -16.13 8.79
CA LYS A 13 12.46 -15.23 9.96
C LYS A 13 11.50 -15.77 11.02
N ALA A 14 10.34 -16.29 10.60
CA ALA A 14 9.36 -16.86 11.53
C ALA A 14 9.83 -18.18 12.13
N ALA A 15 10.58 -19.00 11.39
CA ALA A 15 11.16 -20.24 11.91
C ALA A 15 12.19 -19.96 13.01
N VAL A 16 13.11 -19.02 12.78
CA VAL A 16 14.13 -18.63 13.77
C VAL A 16 13.48 -17.96 14.99
N GLY A 17 12.61 -16.98 14.77
CA GLY A 17 11.90 -16.30 15.86
C GLY A 17 11.01 -17.28 16.66
N GLY A 18 10.29 -18.16 15.97
CA GLY A 18 9.46 -19.19 16.60
C GLY A 18 10.26 -20.21 17.42
N ALA A 19 11.43 -20.65 16.95
CA ALA A 19 12.31 -21.55 17.70
C ALA A 19 12.85 -20.88 18.98
N LEU A 20 13.26 -19.62 18.90
CA LEU A 20 13.70 -18.84 20.06
C LEU A 20 12.57 -18.65 21.08
N LEU A 21 11.37 -18.29 20.62
CA LEU A 21 10.20 -18.17 21.52
C LEU A 21 9.84 -19.50 22.16
N LEU A 22 9.88 -20.60 21.40
CA LEU A 22 9.62 -21.93 21.94
C LEU A 22 10.65 -22.30 23.01
N PHE A 23 11.93 -21.99 22.80
CA PHE A 23 12.96 -22.19 23.81
C PHE A 23 12.65 -21.43 25.10
N PHE A 24 12.29 -20.16 25.04
CA PHE A 24 11.97 -19.35 26.23
C PHE A 24 10.66 -19.79 26.91
N LEU A 25 9.66 -20.22 26.14
CA LEU A 25 8.43 -20.80 26.70
C LEU A 25 8.71 -22.12 27.42
N LEU A 26 9.55 -22.98 26.85
CA LEU A 26 10.00 -24.19 27.52
C LEU A 26 10.84 -23.87 28.76
N LEU A 27 11.73 -22.88 28.68
CA LEU A 27 12.51 -22.41 29.82
C LEU A 27 11.59 -21.92 30.96
N ALA A 28 10.55 -21.16 30.64
CA ALA A 28 9.60 -20.64 31.62
C ALA A 28 8.73 -21.72 32.28
N VAL A 29 8.34 -22.76 31.53
CA VAL A 29 7.46 -23.84 32.05
C VAL A 29 8.26 -24.94 32.73
N VAL A 30 9.35 -25.37 32.09
CA VAL A 30 10.13 -26.55 32.48
C VAL A 30 11.35 -26.17 33.32
N GLY A 31 11.98 -25.04 33.03
CA GLY A 31 13.19 -24.58 33.73
C GLY A 31 13.07 -24.50 35.24
N PRO A 32 11.96 -23.99 35.83
CA PRO A 32 11.78 -23.95 37.29
C PRO A 32 11.90 -25.31 38.00
N PHE A 33 11.72 -26.44 37.29
CA PHE A 33 11.89 -27.77 37.87
C PHE A 33 13.35 -28.25 37.96
N PHE A 34 14.27 -27.56 37.28
CA PHE A 34 15.68 -27.93 37.17
C PHE A 34 16.63 -26.97 37.89
N VAL A 35 16.10 -25.90 38.47
CA VAL A 35 16.87 -24.91 39.23
C VAL A 35 16.49 -24.94 40.70
N MET A 36 17.39 -24.41 41.53
CA MET A 36 17.19 -24.27 42.97
C MET A 36 16.11 -23.22 43.28
N ASP A 37 15.70 -23.11 44.53
CA ASP A 37 14.81 -22.02 44.95
C ASP A 37 15.53 -20.67 44.71
N PRO A 38 14.95 -19.76 43.91
CA PRO A 38 15.59 -18.49 43.54
C PRO A 38 15.73 -17.51 44.72
N THR A 39 15.05 -17.78 45.83
CA THR A 39 15.10 -16.94 47.04
C THR A 39 16.08 -17.47 48.10
N GLU A 40 16.56 -18.71 47.94
CA GLU A 40 17.46 -19.36 48.90
C GLU A 40 18.87 -18.75 48.88
N LEU A 41 19.44 -18.53 50.06
CA LEU A 41 20.77 -17.97 50.26
C LEU A 41 21.82 -19.09 50.22
N VAL A 42 22.38 -19.32 49.04
CA VAL A 42 23.18 -20.51 48.71
C VAL A 42 24.69 -20.25 48.62
N GLY A 43 25.11 -19.00 48.48
CA GLY A 43 26.52 -18.62 48.33
C GLY A 43 26.87 -17.31 49.03
N ARG A 44 28.13 -16.88 48.92
CA ARG A 44 28.51 -15.54 49.40
C ARG A 44 27.88 -14.47 48.49
N PRO A 45 27.58 -13.28 49.02
CA PRO A 45 27.25 -12.11 48.21
C PRO A 45 28.27 -11.83 47.10
N HIS A 46 27.78 -11.40 45.93
CA HIS A 46 28.59 -10.96 44.79
C HIS A 46 29.68 -11.96 44.36
N GLN A 47 29.40 -13.26 44.37
CA GLN A 47 30.33 -14.24 43.80
C GLN A 47 30.25 -14.22 42.28
N PRO A 48 31.39 -14.14 41.58
CA PRO A 48 31.42 -14.29 40.13
C PRO A 48 31.05 -15.73 39.71
N PRO A 49 30.68 -15.91 38.43
CA PRO A 49 30.42 -17.23 37.83
C PRO A 49 31.49 -18.27 38.17
N ASN A 50 31.06 -19.43 38.67
CA ASN A 50 31.93 -20.54 39.03
C ASN A 50 31.21 -21.89 38.84
N ALA A 51 31.89 -23.00 39.14
CA ALA A 51 31.36 -24.35 38.92
C ALA A 51 30.10 -24.67 39.76
N ALA A 52 29.96 -24.06 40.95
CA ALA A 52 28.79 -24.22 41.81
C ALA A 52 27.64 -23.27 41.42
N HIS A 53 27.97 -22.07 40.95
CA HIS A 53 27.02 -21.05 40.52
C HIS A 53 27.36 -20.57 39.11
N TRP A 54 26.74 -21.18 38.09
CA TRP A 54 27.10 -20.96 36.69
C TRP A 54 26.99 -19.49 36.24
N PHE A 55 26.03 -18.74 36.79
CA PHE A 55 25.88 -17.29 36.55
C PHE A 55 26.30 -16.44 37.76
N GLY A 56 26.93 -17.04 38.78
CA GLY A 56 27.32 -16.34 40.01
C GLY A 56 26.13 -16.10 40.96
N THR A 57 26.36 -15.28 41.97
CA THR A 57 25.37 -14.95 43.00
C THR A 57 25.03 -13.46 43.05
N THR A 58 23.84 -13.15 43.57
CA THR A 58 23.36 -11.78 43.82
C THR A 58 24.07 -11.10 45.00
N GLY A 59 23.75 -9.82 45.27
CA GLY A 59 24.24 -9.13 46.47
C GLY A 59 23.76 -9.73 47.79
N GLN A 60 22.71 -10.56 47.77
CA GLN A 60 22.28 -11.33 48.93
C GLN A 60 22.90 -12.74 48.99
N GLY A 61 23.52 -13.23 47.92
CA GLY A 61 24.06 -14.59 47.85
C GLY A 61 23.09 -15.63 47.27
N GLN A 62 22.06 -15.19 46.55
CA GLN A 62 21.12 -16.07 45.83
C GLN A 62 21.67 -16.43 44.45
N ASP A 63 21.24 -17.55 43.89
CA ASP A 63 21.73 -18.02 42.58
C ASP A 63 21.10 -17.26 41.40
N VAL A 64 21.95 -16.65 40.56
CA VAL A 64 21.48 -15.82 39.44
C VAL A 64 20.83 -16.65 38.32
N LEU A 65 21.27 -17.89 38.11
CA LEU A 65 20.66 -18.77 37.10
C LEU A 65 19.23 -19.12 37.52
N ALA A 66 19.02 -19.50 38.78
CA ALA A 66 17.69 -19.73 39.33
C ALA A 66 16.79 -18.51 39.17
N GLN A 67 17.28 -17.30 39.51
CA GLN A 67 16.52 -16.07 39.32
C GLN A 67 16.17 -15.76 37.87
N THR A 68 17.11 -16.00 36.94
CA THR A 68 16.91 -15.74 35.52
C THR A 68 15.87 -16.70 34.93
N VAL A 69 15.93 -17.97 35.31
CA VAL A 69 15.03 -19.04 34.82
C VAL A 69 13.63 -18.89 35.40
N VAL A 70 13.50 -18.71 36.71
CA VAL A 70 12.19 -18.55 37.37
C VAL A 70 11.55 -17.22 36.94
N GLY A 71 12.34 -16.15 36.83
CA GLY A 71 11.86 -14.85 36.37
C GLY A 71 11.26 -14.85 34.97
N ALA A 72 11.67 -15.79 34.10
CA ALA A 72 11.11 -15.95 32.77
C ALA A 72 9.61 -16.29 32.79
N ARG A 73 9.16 -17.06 33.79
CA ARG A 73 7.78 -17.53 33.88
C ARG A 73 6.79 -16.39 34.06
N GLU A 74 7.01 -15.57 35.08
CA GLU A 74 6.11 -14.46 35.41
C GLU A 74 6.16 -13.37 34.35
N THR A 75 7.36 -13.01 33.87
CA THR A 75 7.51 -11.97 32.84
C THR A 75 6.85 -12.37 31.51
N LEU A 76 7.01 -13.63 31.06
CA LEU A 76 6.35 -14.09 29.84
C LEU A 76 4.84 -14.27 30.02
N ALA A 77 4.39 -14.78 31.17
CA ALA A 77 2.96 -14.95 31.45
C ALA A 77 2.21 -13.61 31.38
N VAL A 78 2.72 -12.58 32.04
CA VAL A 78 2.14 -11.23 32.00
C VAL A 78 2.23 -10.65 30.59
N GLY A 79 3.38 -10.75 29.92
CA GLY A 79 3.57 -10.24 28.55
C GLY A 79 2.58 -10.83 27.54
N PHE A 80 2.39 -12.15 27.54
CA PHE A 80 1.43 -12.81 26.64
C PHE A 80 -0.03 -12.53 27.03
N ALA A 81 -0.35 -12.50 28.33
CA ALA A 81 -1.70 -12.18 28.80
C ALA A 81 -2.12 -10.76 28.40
N VAL A 82 -1.25 -9.77 28.63
CA VAL A 82 -1.49 -8.37 28.24
C VAL A 82 -1.57 -8.26 26.72
N GLY A 83 -0.65 -8.89 25.97
CA GLY A 83 -0.69 -8.88 24.51
C GLY A 83 -2.01 -9.40 23.95
N ALA A 84 -2.53 -10.49 24.52
CA ALA A 84 -3.85 -11.04 24.16
C ALA A 84 -5.00 -10.11 24.52
N LEU A 85 -5.03 -9.60 25.76
CA LEU A 85 -6.10 -8.75 26.27
C LEU A 85 -6.17 -7.40 25.55
N VAL A 86 -5.03 -6.73 25.36
CA VAL A 86 -4.95 -5.45 24.61
C VAL A 86 -5.45 -5.63 23.18
N THR A 87 -5.05 -6.72 22.53
CA THR A 87 -5.49 -7.02 21.16
C THR A 87 -6.98 -7.33 21.11
N LEU A 88 -7.49 -8.11 22.06
CA LEU A 88 -8.91 -8.50 22.13
C LEU A 88 -9.81 -7.29 22.44
N VAL A 89 -9.46 -6.48 23.44
CA VAL A 89 -10.20 -5.25 23.79
C VAL A 89 -10.13 -4.26 22.63
N GLY A 90 -8.94 -4.06 22.06
CA GLY A 90 -8.77 -3.21 20.89
C GLY A 90 -9.64 -3.66 19.71
N ALA A 91 -9.64 -4.96 19.39
CA ALA A 91 -10.42 -5.51 18.29
C ALA A 91 -11.92 -5.39 18.55
N LEU A 92 -12.37 -5.70 19.77
CA LEU A 92 -13.76 -5.56 20.17
C LEU A 92 -14.23 -4.11 20.01
N VAL A 93 -13.50 -3.13 20.54
CA VAL A 93 -13.89 -1.72 20.46
C VAL A 93 -13.77 -1.20 19.02
N GLY A 94 -12.64 -1.46 18.36
CA GLY A 94 -12.33 -0.94 17.02
C GLY A 94 -13.25 -1.48 15.93
N VAL A 95 -13.48 -2.79 15.90
CA VAL A 95 -14.37 -3.43 14.91
C VAL A 95 -15.82 -3.03 15.14
N THR A 96 -16.26 -2.98 16.40
CA THR A 96 -17.60 -2.51 16.77
C THR A 96 -17.80 -1.05 16.33
N SER A 97 -16.84 -0.16 16.61
CA SER A 97 -16.87 1.25 16.20
C SER A 97 -16.88 1.41 14.67
N GLY A 98 -16.04 0.67 13.95
CA GLY A 98 -15.93 0.80 12.49
C GLY A 98 -17.11 0.19 11.72
N TYR A 99 -17.77 -0.82 12.28
CA TYR A 99 -18.90 -1.50 11.64
C TYR A 99 -20.26 -0.91 12.02
N LEU A 100 -20.52 -0.64 13.30
CA LEU A 100 -21.81 -0.12 13.77
C LEU A 100 -21.93 1.39 13.49
N GLY A 101 -23.14 1.84 13.16
CA GLY A 101 -23.41 3.20 12.65
C GLY A 101 -23.11 4.35 13.63
N ARG A 102 -23.37 5.58 13.15
CA ARG A 102 -22.94 6.88 13.71
C ARG A 102 -22.90 6.98 15.24
N ARG A 103 -23.98 6.69 15.98
CA ARG A 103 -24.01 6.91 17.45
C ARG A 103 -23.03 6.03 18.24
N VAL A 104 -22.91 4.75 17.89
CA VAL A 104 -21.99 3.82 18.60
C VAL A 104 -20.55 4.16 18.24
N ASP A 105 -20.30 4.47 16.98
CA ASP A 105 -18.99 4.93 16.50
C ASP A 105 -18.55 6.23 17.20
N ASP A 106 -19.44 7.22 17.31
CA ASP A 106 -19.14 8.50 17.95
C ASP A 106 -18.72 8.32 19.42
N VAL A 107 -19.46 7.50 20.18
CA VAL A 107 -19.16 7.25 21.61
C VAL A 107 -17.85 6.49 21.77
N LEU A 108 -17.66 5.37 21.06
CA LEU A 108 -16.45 4.55 21.19
C LEU A 108 -15.20 5.28 20.67
N SER A 109 -15.34 6.06 19.59
CA SER A 109 -14.29 6.91 19.05
C SER A 109 -13.92 8.02 20.03
N LEU A 110 -14.89 8.66 20.69
CA LEU A 110 -14.64 9.65 21.73
C LEU A 110 -13.84 9.05 22.89
N THR A 111 -14.28 7.91 23.43
CA THR A 111 -13.56 7.23 24.51
C THR A 111 -12.13 6.86 24.08
N THR A 112 -11.97 6.31 22.89
CA THR A 112 -10.64 5.96 22.35
C THR A 112 -9.75 7.19 22.20
N ASN A 113 -10.28 8.31 21.73
CA ASN A 113 -9.53 9.56 21.58
C ASN A 113 -9.12 10.15 22.92
N VAL A 114 -9.98 10.09 23.96
CA VAL A 114 -9.62 10.52 25.32
C VAL A 114 -8.41 9.74 25.83
N PHE A 115 -8.43 8.41 25.72
CA PHE A 115 -7.31 7.58 26.16
C PHE A 115 -6.03 7.85 25.36
N LEU A 116 -6.12 8.16 24.07
CA LEU A 116 -4.96 8.43 23.23
C LEU A 116 -4.28 9.77 23.48
N VAL A 117 -4.98 10.71 24.14
CA VAL A 117 -4.37 11.97 24.61
C VAL A 117 -3.53 11.73 25.86
N ILE A 118 -3.85 10.71 26.66
CA ILE A 118 -3.12 10.37 27.88
C ILE A 118 -1.88 9.54 27.52
N PRO A 119 -0.66 9.97 27.90
CA PRO A 119 0.53 9.16 27.67
C PRO A 119 0.46 7.82 28.41
N GLY A 120 0.62 6.71 27.68
CA GLY A 120 0.40 5.35 28.21
C GLY A 120 1.31 4.98 29.38
N MET A 121 2.59 5.33 29.35
CA MET A 121 3.53 5.04 30.44
C MET A 121 3.21 5.83 31.73
N PRO A 122 3.00 7.15 31.69
CA PRO A 122 2.49 7.90 32.85
C PRO A 122 1.18 7.35 33.42
N LEU A 123 0.22 6.98 32.57
CA LEU A 123 -1.01 6.34 33.04
C LEU A 123 -0.73 5.01 33.74
N ALA A 124 0.16 4.18 33.18
CA ALA A 124 0.55 2.92 33.78
C ALA A 124 1.26 3.11 35.14
N ILE A 125 2.09 4.15 35.29
CA ILE A 125 2.74 4.49 36.57
C ILE A 125 1.70 4.87 37.63
N VAL A 126 0.77 5.75 37.29
CA VAL A 126 -0.29 6.19 38.22
C VAL A 126 -1.17 5.01 38.62
N LEU A 127 -1.65 4.23 37.66
CA LEU A 127 -2.47 3.05 37.96
C LEU A 127 -1.69 2.01 38.77
N GLY A 128 -0.41 1.81 38.44
CA GLY A 128 0.50 0.97 39.23
C GLY A 128 0.54 1.42 40.68
N ALA A 129 0.83 2.69 40.95
CA ALA A 129 0.98 3.20 42.31
C ALA A 129 -0.29 3.04 43.19
N TYR A 130 -1.48 3.16 42.62
CA TYR A 130 -2.74 3.13 43.37
C TYR A 130 -3.42 1.76 43.46
N LEU A 131 -3.12 0.81 42.56
CA LEU A 131 -3.72 -0.52 42.61
C LEU A 131 -3.04 -1.40 43.67
N PRO A 132 -3.79 -2.19 44.45
CA PRO A 132 -3.21 -3.13 45.41
C PRO A 132 -2.31 -4.15 44.72
N SER A 133 -1.24 -4.57 45.41
CA SER A 133 -0.33 -5.61 44.92
C SER A 133 -1.09 -6.92 44.73
N GLY A 134 -0.80 -7.62 43.63
CA GLY A 134 -1.42 -8.88 43.30
C GLY A 134 -0.97 -9.38 41.93
N PRO A 135 -1.16 -10.69 41.64
CA PRO A 135 -0.62 -11.34 40.44
C PRO A 135 -1.17 -10.76 39.13
N LEU A 136 -2.36 -10.14 39.18
CA LEU A 136 -3.03 -9.54 38.02
C LEU A 136 -2.85 -8.02 37.91
N ARG A 137 -2.15 -7.36 38.86
CA ARG A 137 -2.00 -5.90 38.87
C ARG A 137 -1.35 -5.40 37.59
N MET A 138 -0.20 -5.94 37.21
CA MET A 138 0.50 -5.54 35.97
C MET A 138 -0.34 -5.82 34.73
N VAL A 139 -1.07 -6.93 34.70
CA VAL A 139 -1.95 -7.28 33.58
C VAL A 139 -3.06 -6.23 33.41
N ALA A 140 -3.73 -5.84 34.50
CA ALA A 140 -4.78 -4.82 34.47
C ALA A 140 -4.23 -3.45 34.06
N VAL A 141 -3.15 -3.00 34.70
CA VAL A 141 -2.50 -1.70 34.44
C VAL A 141 -2.11 -1.56 32.97
N LEU A 142 -1.40 -2.54 32.43
CA LEU A 142 -0.90 -2.48 31.05
C LEU A 142 -2.03 -2.65 30.01
N THR A 143 -3.07 -3.44 30.32
CA THR A 143 -4.22 -3.58 29.43
C THR A 143 -4.99 -2.26 29.29
N VAL A 144 -5.26 -1.58 30.41
CA VAL A 144 -5.95 -0.28 30.42
C VAL A 144 -5.14 0.80 29.73
N ALA A 145 -3.81 0.79 29.88
CA ALA A 145 -2.93 1.76 29.24
C ALA A 145 -2.72 1.53 27.74
N GLY A 146 -2.86 0.29 27.24
CA GLY A 146 -2.45 -0.10 25.89
C GLY A 146 -3.54 -0.26 24.82
N TRP A 147 -4.81 -0.43 25.22
CA TRP A 147 -5.88 -0.86 24.28
C TRP A 147 -6.25 0.17 23.20
N ALA A 148 -6.16 1.48 23.51
CA ALA A 148 -6.78 2.53 22.70
C ALA A 148 -6.12 2.70 21.31
N TRP A 149 -4.80 2.54 21.21
CA TRP A 149 -4.10 2.60 19.91
C TRP A 149 -4.57 1.50 18.96
N ASN A 150 -4.67 0.28 19.48
CA ASN A 150 -5.15 -0.87 18.71
C ASN A 150 -6.61 -0.68 18.28
N ALA A 151 -7.48 -0.15 19.14
CA ALA A 151 -8.86 0.17 18.79
C ALA A 151 -8.94 1.13 17.60
N ARG A 152 -8.10 2.17 17.56
CA ARG A 152 -8.04 3.11 16.43
C ARG A 152 -7.60 2.42 15.13
N VAL A 153 -6.58 1.57 15.19
CA VAL A 153 -6.07 0.84 14.01
C VAL A 153 -7.13 -0.12 13.47
N PHE A 154 -7.74 -0.94 14.33
CA PHE A 154 -8.77 -1.89 13.90
C PHE A 154 -10.04 -1.20 13.38
N ARG A 155 -10.39 -0.02 13.92
CA ARG A 155 -11.49 0.80 13.39
C ARG A 155 -11.22 1.24 11.95
N ALA A 156 -10.00 1.74 11.67
CA ALA A 156 -9.64 2.19 10.33
C ALA A 156 -9.73 1.04 9.30
N GLU A 157 -9.22 -0.14 9.66
CA GLU A 157 -9.29 -1.32 8.79
C GLU A 157 -10.74 -1.81 8.61
N SER A 158 -11.55 -1.79 9.67
CA SER A 158 -12.95 -2.18 9.60
C SER A 158 -13.76 -1.27 8.67
N LEU A 159 -13.48 0.03 8.67
CA LEU A 159 -14.08 0.99 7.74
C LEU A 159 -13.68 0.70 6.28
N ALA A 160 -12.42 0.32 6.05
CA ALA A 160 -11.93 -0.03 4.72
C ALA A 160 -12.57 -1.33 4.19
N LEU A 161 -12.73 -2.34 5.05
CA LEU A 161 -13.37 -3.62 4.69
C LEU A 161 -14.88 -3.49 4.50
N ARG A 162 -15.54 -2.62 5.27
CA ARG A 162 -16.98 -2.37 5.16
C ARG A 162 -17.39 -1.91 3.75
N GLY A 163 -16.52 -1.23 3.02
CA GLY A 163 -16.77 -0.78 1.64
C GLY A 163 -16.56 -1.82 0.55
N ARG A 164 -16.20 -3.07 0.90
CA ARG A 164 -15.91 -4.14 -0.07
C ARG A 164 -17.17 -4.91 -0.48
N ASP A 165 -17.19 -5.37 -1.73
CA ASP A 165 -18.33 -6.05 -2.35
C ASP A 165 -18.83 -7.27 -1.55
N PHE A 166 -17.93 -8.05 -0.93
CA PHE A 166 -18.32 -9.22 -0.14
C PHE A 166 -19.08 -8.85 1.15
N VAL A 167 -18.73 -7.72 1.80
CA VAL A 167 -19.45 -7.24 2.97
C VAL A 167 -20.80 -6.65 2.56
N SER A 168 -20.82 -5.87 1.48
CA SER A 168 -22.06 -5.32 0.90
C SER A 168 -23.03 -6.43 0.50
N ALA A 169 -22.54 -7.51 -0.10
CA ALA A 169 -23.34 -8.68 -0.45
C ALA A 169 -23.96 -9.34 0.78
N ALA A 170 -23.17 -9.57 1.84
CA ALA A 170 -23.64 -10.16 3.09
C ALA A 170 -24.76 -9.33 3.77
N VAL A 171 -24.64 -8.00 3.71
CA VAL A 171 -25.67 -7.07 4.19
C VAL A 171 -26.96 -7.17 3.35
N VAL A 172 -26.85 -7.24 2.02
CA VAL A 172 -28.01 -7.36 1.12
C VAL A 172 -28.72 -8.70 1.28
N THR A 173 -27.99 -9.79 1.57
CA THR A 173 -28.57 -11.09 1.90
C THR A 173 -29.22 -11.17 3.28
N GLY A 174 -29.18 -10.08 4.07
CA GLY A 174 -29.83 -10.01 5.38
C GLY A 174 -29.11 -10.79 6.48
N GLU A 175 -27.80 -11.02 6.35
CA GLU A 175 -27.04 -11.67 7.42
C GLU A 175 -26.98 -10.80 8.69
N SER A 176 -26.95 -11.43 9.86
CA SER A 176 -26.88 -10.70 11.13
C SER A 176 -25.54 -9.99 11.29
N HIS A 177 -25.55 -8.83 11.97
CA HIS A 177 -24.35 -8.00 12.18
C HIS A 177 -23.21 -8.79 12.85
N SER A 178 -23.53 -9.63 13.84
CA SER A 178 -22.54 -10.47 14.52
C SER A 178 -21.93 -11.53 13.60
N ARG A 179 -22.72 -12.07 12.67
CA ARG A 179 -22.25 -13.04 11.68
C ARG A 179 -21.35 -12.38 10.63
N ILE A 180 -21.71 -11.19 10.15
CA ILE A 180 -20.86 -10.40 9.24
C ILE A 180 -19.53 -10.07 9.92
N VAL A 181 -19.56 -9.62 11.18
CA VAL A 181 -18.33 -9.33 11.93
C VAL A 181 -17.46 -10.58 12.11
N SER A 182 -18.04 -11.71 12.52
CA SER A 182 -17.29 -12.93 12.83
C SER A 182 -16.87 -13.76 11.62
N ARG A 183 -17.61 -13.73 10.52
CA ARG A 183 -17.33 -14.52 9.31
C ARG A 183 -16.70 -13.72 8.18
N GLU A 184 -16.99 -12.43 8.07
CA GLU A 184 -16.45 -11.58 6.99
C GLU A 184 -15.32 -10.68 7.50
N LEU A 185 -15.53 -9.91 8.59
CA LEU A 185 -14.53 -8.91 9.03
C LEU A 185 -13.33 -9.55 9.74
N LEU A 186 -13.55 -10.25 10.86
CA LEU A 186 -12.46 -10.80 11.68
C LEU A 186 -11.51 -11.75 10.92
N PRO A 187 -12.00 -12.65 10.05
CA PRO A 187 -11.10 -13.53 9.28
C PRO A 187 -10.24 -12.75 8.27
N ASN A 188 -10.77 -11.68 7.67
CA ASN A 188 -10.01 -10.82 6.77
C ASN A 188 -9.00 -9.92 7.52
N MET A 189 -9.24 -9.64 8.80
CA MET A 189 -8.31 -8.93 9.69
C MET A 189 -7.35 -9.85 10.46
N ALA A 190 -7.40 -11.17 10.26
CA ALA A 190 -6.65 -12.14 11.07
C ALA A 190 -5.12 -11.89 11.07
N SER A 191 -4.59 -11.43 9.95
CA SER A 191 -3.19 -11.00 9.84
C SER A 191 -2.87 -9.83 10.76
N LEU A 192 -3.69 -8.78 10.68
CA LEU A 192 -3.50 -7.56 11.45
C LEU A 192 -3.63 -7.86 12.96
N LEU A 193 -4.62 -8.68 13.33
CA LEU A 193 -4.79 -9.17 14.71
C LEU A 193 -3.56 -9.95 15.19
N GLY A 194 -3.00 -10.82 14.34
CA GLY A 194 -1.79 -11.58 14.67
C GLY A 194 -0.55 -10.70 14.85
N SER A 195 -0.34 -9.72 13.97
CA SER A 195 0.79 -8.77 14.08
C SER A 195 0.62 -7.87 15.31
N SER A 196 -0.58 -7.35 15.56
CA SER A 196 -0.91 -6.57 16.76
C SER A 196 -0.66 -7.35 18.05
N PHE A 197 -1.05 -8.64 18.12
CA PHE A 197 -0.80 -9.47 19.28
C PHE A 197 0.70 -9.53 19.63
N ILE A 198 1.55 -9.79 18.65
CA ILE A 198 3.00 -9.89 18.87
C ILE A 198 3.59 -8.54 19.28
N GLY A 199 3.17 -7.45 18.62
CA GLY A 199 3.60 -6.09 18.97
C GLY A 199 3.17 -5.70 20.39
N ASN A 200 1.95 -6.05 20.78
CA ASN A 200 1.42 -5.79 22.12
C ASN A 200 2.12 -6.64 23.18
N THR A 201 2.46 -7.90 22.89
CA THR A 201 3.27 -8.74 23.79
C THR A 201 4.68 -8.15 23.97
N LEU A 202 5.33 -7.72 22.89
CA LEU A 202 6.65 -7.09 22.93
C LEU A 202 6.62 -5.82 23.80
N TYR A 203 5.64 -4.95 23.56
CA TYR A 203 5.44 -3.75 24.38
C TYR A 203 5.17 -4.09 25.84
N ALA A 204 4.32 -5.08 26.11
CA ALA A 204 3.95 -5.49 27.46
C ALA A 204 5.14 -6.00 28.28
N VAL A 205 5.99 -6.86 27.68
CA VAL A 205 7.22 -7.34 28.35
C VAL A 205 8.13 -6.15 28.69
N GLY A 206 8.37 -5.24 27.73
CA GLY A 206 9.21 -4.07 27.97
C GLY A 206 8.64 -3.11 29.02
N ALA A 207 7.33 -2.85 28.97
CA ALA A 207 6.64 -1.97 29.91
C ALA A 207 6.59 -2.57 31.32
N GLN A 208 6.33 -3.87 31.45
CA GLN A 208 6.38 -4.59 32.72
C GLN A 208 7.77 -4.48 33.34
N VAL A 209 8.82 -4.87 32.60
CA VAL A 209 10.21 -4.81 33.06
C VAL A 209 10.57 -3.38 33.49
N GLY A 210 10.17 -2.37 32.71
CA GLY A 210 10.40 -0.97 33.05
C GLY A 210 9.67 -0.52 34.33
N LEU A 211 8.41 -0.91 34.53
CA LEU A 211 7.65 -0.56 35.73
C LEU A 211 8.19 -1.26 36.98
N GLU A 212 8.54 -2.55 36.87
CA GLU A 212 9.16 -3.31 37.95
C GLU A 212 10.55 -2.76 38.30
N PHE A 213 11.33 -2.37 37.30
CA PHE A 213 12.60 -1.66 37.49
C PHE A 213 12.45 -0.32 38.24
N LEU A 214 11.31 0.37 38.07
CA LEU A 214 10.98 1.57 38.84
C LEU A 214 10.42 1.27 40.24
N GLY A 215 10.29 0.00 40.63
CA GLY A 215 9.72 -0.42 41.91
C GLY A 215 8.19 -0.39 41.96
N LEU A 216 7.51 -0.31 40.81
CA LEU A 216 6.04 -0.24 40.72
C LEU A 216 5.37 -1.61 40.55
N GLY A 217 6.11 -2.70 40.73
CA GLY A 217 5.62 -4.09 40.72
C GLY A 217 5.62 -4.74 42.09
N ASP A 218 5.39 -6.06 42.13
CA ASP A 218 5.61 -6.85 43.34
C ASP A 218 7.11 -7.13 43.50
N VAL A 219 7.77 -6.33 44.32
CA VAL A 219 9.22 -6.41 44.57
C VAL A 219 9.61 -7.69 45.32
N SER A 220 8.65 -8.46 45.83
CA SER A 220 8.94 -9.77 46.45
C SER A 220 8.94 -10.93 45.46
N ALA A 221 8.37 -10.73 44.26
CA ALA A 221 8.34 -11.73 43.22
C ALA A 221 9.63 -11.70 42.37
N VAL A 222 10.10 -12.88 41.96
CA VAL A 222 11.23 -13.02 41.05
C VAL A 222 10.72 -12.88 39.61
N THR A 223 11.07 -11.77 38.98
CA THR A 223 10.78 -11.45 37.57
C THR A 223 12.05 -10.89 36.92
N TRP A 224 12.07 -10.79 35.60
CA TRP A 224 13.19 -10.12 34.94
C TRP A 224 13.29 -8.63 35.29
N GLY A 225 12.17 -7.95 35.56
CA GLY A 225 12.18 -6.56 36.01
C GLY A 225 12.69 -6.38 37.44
N THR A 226 12.27 -7.25 38.37
CA THR A 226 12.73 -7.18 39.76
C THR A 226 14.19 -7.59 39.91
N ASN A 227 14.69 -8.52 39.10
CA ASN A 227 16.12 -8.82 39.04
C ASN A 227 16.95 -7.58 38.67
N LEU A 228 16.49 -6.78 37.70
CA LEU A 228 17.17 -5.53 37.32
C LEU A 228 17.03 -4.45 38.40
N TYR A 229 15.88 -4.37 39.06
CA TYR A 229 15.66 -3.49 40.20
C TYR A 229 16.63 -3.79 41.35
N TRP A 230 16.76 -5.06 41.75
CA TRP A 230 17.69 -5.48 42.80
C TRP A 230 19.15 -5.26 42.37
N ALA A 231 19.51 -5.56 41.13
CA ALA A 231 20.86 -5.29 40.62
C ALA A 231 21.23 -3.79 40.68
N SER A 232 20.25 -2.91 40.42
CA SER A 232 20.42 -1.46 40.55
C SER A 232 20.61 -1.04 42.01
N ASN A 233 19.79 -1.58 42.92
CA ASN A 233 19.87 -1.28 44.35
C ASN A 233 21.16 -1.82 45.00
N ASP A 234 21.65 -2.97 44.53
CA ASP A 234 22.93 -3.57 44.94
C ASP A 234 24.16 -2.86 44.34
N ALA A 235 23.95 -1.75 43.61
CA ALA A 235 24.99 -1.01 42.92
C ALA A 235 25.87 -1.91 42.02
N ALA A 236 25.28 -2.92 41.37
CA ALA A 236 26.00 -3.95 40.62
C ALA A 236 26.94 -3.38 39.54
N LEU A 237 26.59 -2.23 38.96
CA LEU A 237 27.44 -1.51 38.00
C LEU A 237 28.72 -0.95 38.66
N LEU A 238 28.59 -0.36 39.86
CA LEU A 238 29.72 0.21 40.60
C LEU A 238 30.62 -0.90 41.15
N THR A 239 30.04 -2.02 41.59
CA THR A 239 30.77 -3.19 42.10
C THR A 239 31.30 -4.10 40.99
N ARG A 240 31.06 -3.77 39.71
CA ARG A 240 31.41 -4.58 38.53
C ARG A 240 30.83 -6.00 38.54
N SER A 241 29.73 -6.20 39.26
CA SER A 241 28.98 -7.46 39.36
C SER A 241 28.06 -7.65 38.14
N TRP A 242 28.63 -7.63 36.94
CA TRP A 242 27.87 -7.63 35.68
C TRP A 242 26.98 -8.86 35.50
N TRP A 243 27.37 -9.99 36.10
CA TRP A 243 26.64 -11.25 36.01
C TRP A 243 25.23 -11.17 36.64
N ILE A 244 24.96 -10.22 37.53
CA ILE A 244 23.65 -10.08 38.18
C ILE A 244 22.57 -9.56 37.19
N PHE A 245 22.95 -8.70 36.24
CA PHE A 245 21.98 -8.06 35.32
C PHE A 245 22.11 -8.50 33.86
N VAL A 246 23.29 -8.92 33.40
CA VAL A 246 23.51 -9.28 31.99
C VAL A 246 22.70 -10.50 31.53
N PRO A 247 22.64 -11.63 32.27
CA PRO A 247 21.85 -12.79 31.85
C PRO A 247 20.37 -12.45 31.66
N THR A 248 19.77 -11.79 32.64
CA THR A 248 18.37 -11.33 32.59
C THR A 248 18.14 -10.35 31.44
N GLY A 249 19.02 -9.36 31.27
CA GLY A 249 18.95 -8.40 30.16
C GLY A 249 19.05 -9.05 28.78
N LEU A 250 19.91 -10.07 28.65
CA LEU A 250 20.05 -10.85 27.41
C LEU A 250 18.78 -11.66 27.12
N CYS A 251 18.14 -12.26 28.13
CA CYS A 251 16.86 -12.95 27.96
C CYS A 251 15.76 -12.00 27.44
N ILE A 252 15.64 -10.81 28.02
CA ILE A 252 14.69 -9.78 27.56
C ILE A 252 14.98 -9.41 26.10
N ALA A 253 16.24 -9.15 25.75
CA ALA A 253 16.65 -8.78 24.40
C ALA A 253 16.36 -9.89 23.38
N LEU A 254 16.63 -11.15 23.72
CA LEU A 254 16.40 -12.30 22.84
C LEU A 254 14.92 -12.59 22.62
N VAL A 255 14.09 -12.48 23.66
CA VAL A 255 12.63 -12.58 23.52
C VAL A 255 12.11 -11.44 22.66
N GLY A 256 12.58 -10.22 22.89
CA GLY A 256 12.22 -9.06 22.09
C GLY A 256 12.55 -9.26 20.61
N PHE A 257 13.79 -9.67 20.32
CA PHE A 257 14.25 -10.00 18.98
C PHE A 257 13.42 -11.11 18.33
N ALA A 258 13.09 -12.16 19.08
CA ALA A 258 12.28 -13.27 18.59
C ALA A 258 10.86 -12.82 18.22
N LEU A 259 10.20 -12.01 19.06
CA LEU A 259 8.90 -11.41 18.75
C LEU A 259 8.98 -10.50 17.52
N THR A 260 10.01 -9.65 17.41
CA THR A 260 10.20 -8.77 16.25
C THR A 260 10.39 -9.56 14.95
N LEU A 261 11.15 -10.66 14.96
CA LEU A 261 11.32 -11.52 13.78
C LEU A 261 10.01 -12.14 13.32
N VAL A 262 9.15 -12.57 14.25
CA VAL A 262 7.84 -13.14 13.92
C VAL A 262 6.91 -12.04 13.40
N SER A 263 6.89 -10.86 14.03
CA SER A 263 6.10 -9.70 13.57
C SER A 263 6.48 -9.29 12.14
N SER A 264 7.78 -9.10 11.87
CA SER A 264 8.27 -8.77 10.52
C SER A 264 7.92 -9.84 9.48
N ALA A 265 7.95 -11.12 9.87
CA ALA A 265 7.55 -12.19 8.96
C ALA A 265 6.06 -12.13 8.60
N ILE A 266 5.19 -11.81 9.56
CA ILE A 266 3.75 -11.63 9.31
C ILE A 266 3.52 -10.44 8.40
N ASP A 267 4.20 -9.32 8.64
CA ASP A 267 4.07 -8.11 7.82
C ASP A 267 4.52 -8.37 6.37
N GLU A 268 5.63 -9.09 6.16
CA GLU A 268 6.09 -9.49 4.82
C GLU A 268 5.12 -10.45 4.10
N MET A 269 4.48 -11.36 4.84
CA MET A 269 3.53 -12.31 4.25
C MET A 269 2.22 -11.63 3.80
N THR A 270 1.88 -10.52 4.45
CA THR A 270 0.55 -9.92 4.39
C THR A 270 0.52 -8.62 3.60
N ASN A 271 1.67 -7.96 3.44
CA ASN A 271 1.82 -6.83 2.54
C ASN A 271 2.03 -7.30 1.08
N PRO A 272 1.05 -7.07 0.17
CA PRO A 272 1.17 -7.46 -1.24
C PRO A 272 2.24 -6.63 -1.97
N ALA A 273 2.52 -5.40 -1.52
CA ALA A 273 3.50 -4.51 -2.16
C ALA A 273 4.96 -4.96 -1.91
N LEU A 274 5.21 -5.70 -0.82
CA LEU A 274 6.52 -6.31 -0.52
C LEU A 274 6.70 -7.68 -1.14
N ARG A 275 5.65 -8.26 -1.75
CA ARG A 275 5.80 -9.36 -2.69
C ARG A 275 6.45 -8.80 -3.95
N VAL A 276 7.77 -8.65 -3.92
CA VAL A 276 8.57 -8.92 -5.11
C VAL A 276 8.32 -10.39 -5.40
N HIS A 277 7.21 -10.69 -6.08
CA HIS A 277 7.19 -11.86 -6.93
C HIS A 277 8.44 -11.67 -7.78
N LYS A 278 9.47 -12.45 -7.47
CA LYS A 278 10.40 -12.89 -8.49
C LYS A 278 9.59 -13.99 -9.16
N PRO A 279 8.75 -13.69 -10.17
CA PRO A 279 8.11 -14.76 -10.92
C PRO A 279 9.23 -15.73 -11.33
N ALA A 280 8.92 -17.01 -11.39
CA ALA A 280 9.83 -18.00 -11.96
C ALA A 280 10.42 -17.36 -13.21
N ALA A 281 11.75 -17.18 -13.22
CA ALA A 281 12.41 -16.47 -14.30
C ALA A 281 11.98 -17.18 -15.58
N LEU A 282 11.18 -16.46 -16.37
CA LEU A 282 10.86 -16.87 -17.70
C LEU A 282 12.22 -17.15 -18.37
N PRO A 283 12.45 -18.35 -18.95
CA PRO A 283 13.77 -18.71 -19.47
C PRO A 283 14.24 -17.58 -20.38
N ALA A 284 15.51 -17.18 -20.21
CA ALA A 284 16.08 -16.06 -20.95
C ALA A 284 15.79 -16.27 -22.43
N SER A 285 14.96 -15.39 -23.00
CA SER A 285 14.82 -15.32 -24.44
C SER A 285 16.19 -14.94 -24.96
N THR A 286 16.71 -15.69 -25.93
CA THR A 286 17.85 -15.26 -26.74
C THR A 286 17.42 -14.01 -27.49
N ALA A 287 17.53 -12.85 -26.84
CA ALA A 287 17.31 -11.56 -27.46
C ALA A 287 18.29 -11.48 -28.63
N PRO A 288 17.80 -11.34 -29.88
CA PRO A 288 18.67 -11.00 -30.99
C PRO A 288 19.43 -9.73 -30.62
N ARG A 289 20.74 -9.69 -30.88
CA ARG A 289 21.53 -8.45 -30.76
C ARG A 289 20.79 -7.34 -31.49
N ALA A 290 20.74 -6.13 -30.90
CA ALA A 290 20.09 -4.96 -31.50
C ALA A 290 20.58 -4.77 -32.95
N HIS A 291 19.76 -5.19 -33.90
CA HIS A 291 19.99 -4.98 -35.32
C HIS A 291 19.30 -3.67 -35.71
N LEU A 292 20.07 -2.74 -36.26
CA LEU A 292 19.51 -1.58 -36.95
C LEU A 292 18.94 -2.07 -38.28
N GLU A 293 17.62 -2.18 -38.36
CA GLU A 293 16.95 -2.46 -39.61
C GLU A 293 16.88 -1.17 -40.44
N LYS A 294 16.93 -1.26 -41.77
CA LYS A 294 16.83 -0.07 -42.62
C LYS A 294 15.51 0.66 -42.32
N PRO A 295 15.53 1.95 -41.97
CA PRO A 295 14.30 2.71 -41.74
C PRO A 295 13.42 2.63 -42.99
N VAL A 296 12.15 2.30 -42.81
CA VAL A 296 11.17 2.38 -43.89
C VAL A 296 10.72 3.83 -44.03
N PRO A 297 10.86 4.45 -45.22
CA PRO A 297 10.40 5.82 -45.44
C PRO A 297 8.93 5.97 -45.05
N GLY A 298 8.62 7.00 -44.25
CA GLY A 298 7.25 7.28 -43.82
C GLY A 298 6.76 6.54 -42.58
N VAL A 299 7.58 5.71 -41.92
CA VAL A 299 7.20 5.00 -40.68
C VAL A 299 8.10 5.41 -39.52
N LEU A 300 7.50 5.95 -38.44
CA LEU A 300 8.20 6.33 -37.23
C LEU A 300 8.27 5.17 -36.23
N LEU A 301 7.14 4.54 -35.96
CA LEU A 301 7.02 3.37 -35.08
C LEU A 301 6.42 2.22 -35.89
N ARG A 302 7.00 1.03 -35.72
CA ARG A 302 6.51 -0.22 -36.28
C ARG A 302 6.46 -1.29 -35.21
N VAL A 303 5.30 -1.86 -35.01
CA VAL A 303 5.05 -3.00 -34.13
C VAL A 303 4.81 -4.21 -35.03
N GLN A 304 5.58 -5.27 -34.87
CA GLN A 304 5.52 -6.48 -35.70
C GLN A 304 5.28 -7.71 -34.83
N ASP A 305 4.17 -8.40 -35.09
CA ASP A 305 3.76 -9.68 -34.51
C ASP A 305 3.98 -9.74 -32.99
N LEU A 306 3.66 -8.64 -32.31
CA LEU A 306 3.95 -8.44 -30.91
C LEU A 306 3.09 -9.39 -30.06
N CYS A 307 3.77 -10.25 -29.31
CA CYS A 307 3.15 -11.13 -28.33
C CYS A 307 3.69 -10.81 -26.93
N ILE A 308 2.80 -10.59 -25.97
CA ILE A 308 3.17 -10.30 -24.57
C ILE A 308 2.50 -11.32 -23.65
N ASP A 309 3.33 -11.98 -22.85
CA ASP A 309 2.90 -12.95 -21.84
C ASP A 309 3.05 -12.35 -20.44
N TYR A 310 2.08 -12.61 -19.55
CA TYR A 310 2.19 -12.40 -18.11
C TYR A 310 2.36 -13.73 -17.37
N ALA A 311 3.29 -13.80 -16.44
CA ALA A 311 3.44 -14.91 -15.50
C ALA A 311 2.31 -14.87 -14.47
N THR A 312 1.54 -15.96 -14.38
CA THR A 312 0.47 -16.15 -13.39
C THR A 312 0.73 -17.42 -12.58
N GLU A 313 0.03 -17.62 -11.46
CA GLU A 313 0.13 -18.86 -10.66
C GLU A 313 -0.22 -20.12 -11.46
N LYS A 314 -1.03 -19.98 -12.51
CA LYS A 314 -1.45 -21.08 -13.41
C LYS A 314 -0.54 -21.26 -14.63
N GLY A 315 0.55 -20.49 -14.73
CA GLY A 315 1.46 -20.47 -15.89
C GLY A 315 1.45 -19.13 -16.65
N ALA A 316 2.15 -19.07 -17.78
CA ALA A 316 2.15 -17.89 -18.63
C ALA A 316 0.78 -17.69 -19.30
N SER A 317 0.25 -16.48 -19.25
CA SER A 317 -1.00 -16.06 -19.87
C SER A 317 -0.71 -15.02 -20.95
N ARG A 318 -1.12 -15.30 -22.19
CA ARG A 318 -0.98 -14.39 -23.33
C ARG A 318 -1.98 -13.24 -23.20
N VAL A 319 -1.48 -12.00 -23.12
CA VAL A 319 -2.30 -10.78 -23.00
C VAL A 319 -2.37 -10.01 -24.31
N VAL A 320 -1.28 -9.98 -25.08
CA VAL A 320 -1.23 -9.39 -26.43
C VAL A 320 -0.79 -10.49 -27.38
N ASP A 321 -1.53 -10.71 -28.46
CA ASP A 321 -1.33 -11.83 -29.37
C ASP A 321 -1.20 -11.38 -30.83
N SER A 322 0.04 -11.44 -31.34
CA SER A 322 0.39 -11.18 -32.76
C SER A 322 -0.11 -9.83 -33.27
N VAL A 323 0.10 -8.77 -32.49
CA VAL A 323 -0.34 -7.42 -32.85
C VAL A 323 0.69 -6.75 -33.76
N SER A 324 0.22 -6.22 -34.91
CA SER A 324 1.04 -5.53 -35.89
C SER A 324 0.41 -4.21 -36.33
N PHE A 325 1.15 -3.10 -36.24
CA PHE A 325 0.72 -1.79 -36.75
C PHE A 325 1.91 -0.83 -36.93
N ASP A 326 1.72 0.15 -37.81
CA ASP A 326 2.69 1.22 -38.09
C ASP A 326 2.08 2.59 -37.76
N VAL A 327 2.92 3.49 -37.23
CA VAL A 327 2.62 4.91 -36.99
C VAL A 327 3.62 5.77 -37.76
N ALA A 328 3.12 6.67 -38.60
CA ALA A 328 3.89 7.62 -39.38
C ALA A 328 4.33 8.85 -38.56
N PRO A 329 5.39 9.57 -38.98
CA PRO A 329 5.76 10.84 -38.37
C PRO A 329 4.60 11.83 -38.38
N GLY A 330 4.28 12.42 -37.24
CA GLY A 330 3.17 13.37 -37.12
C GLY A 330 1.78 12.75 -37.31
N GLU A 331 1.62 11.43 -37.27
CA GLU A 331 0.30 10.76 -37.26
C GLU A 331 -0.28 10.74 -35.84
N VAL A 332 -1.60 10.85 -35.71
CA VAL A 332 -2.35 10.44 -34.53
C VAL A 332 -2.93 9.06 -34.80
N PHE A 333 -2.35 8.03 -34.18
CA PHE A 333 -2.85 6.67 -34.24
C PHE A 333 -3.63 6.35 -32.97
N GLY A 334 -4.93 6.05 -33.13
CA GLY A 334 -5.82 5.65 -32.04
C GLY A 334 -5.77 4.15 -31.78
N LEU A 335 -5.77 3.73 -30.52
CA LEU A 335 -5.92 2.34 -30.12
C LEU A 335 -7.13 2.19 -29.19
N ALA A 336 -8.20 1.59 -29.72
CA ALA A 336 -9.48 1.40 -29.05
C ALA A 336 -9.65 -0.03 -28.52
N GLY A 337 -10.56 -0.24 -27.58
CA GLY A 337 -10.98 -1.57 -27.12
C GLY A 337 -11.42 -1.58 -25.66
N GLU A 338 -12.04 -2.67 -25.22
CA GLU A 338 -12.50 -2.86 -23.84
C GLU A 338 -11.38 -2.79 -22.78
N SER A 339 -11.78 -2.56 -21.53
CA SER A 339 -10.86 -2.67 -20.39
C SER A 339 -10.25 -4.08 -20.35
N GLY A 340 -8.93 -4.17 -20.12
CA GLY A 340 -8.21 -5.45 -20.10
C GLY A 340 -7.87 -6.04 -21.48
N SER A 341 -8.16 -5.36 -22.60
CA SER A 341 -7.83 -5.88 -23.94
C SER A 341 -6.34 -5.86 -24.30
N GLY A 342 -5.47 -5.25 -23.48
CA GLY A 342 -4.01 -5.21 -23.69
C GLY A 342 -3.44 -3.86 -24.14
N LYS A 343 -4.24 -2.80 -24.26
CA LYS A 343 -3.82 -1.48 -24.78
C LYS A 343 -2.68 -0.84 -23.97
N SER A 344 -2.85 -0.69 -22.65
CA SER A 344 -1.84 -0.14 -21.75
C SER A 344 -0.59 -1.02 -21.67
N THR A 345 -0.74 -2.34 -21.86
CA THR A 345 0.37 -3.28 -21.96
C THR A 345 1.21 -3.02 -23.21
N ILE A 346 0.57 -2.77 -24.36
CA ILE A 346 1.26 -2.36 -25.60
C ILE A 346 2.00 -1.03 -25.35
N GLY A 347 1.33 -0.02 -24.81
CA GLY A 347 1.95 1.28 -24.49
C GLY A 347 3.18 1.15 -23.58
N SER A 348 3.10 0.32 -22.54
CA SER A 348 4.22 0.04 -21.64
C SER A 348 5.36 -0.71 -22.34
N ALA A 349 5.06 -1.66 -23.24
CA ALA A 349 6.06 -2.40 -23.99
C ALA A 349 6.87 -1.49 -24.94
N LEU A 350 6.22 -0.48 -25.55
CA LEU A 350 6.89 0.50 -26.43
C LEU A 350 7.98 1.31 -25.72
N LEU A 351 7.95 1.40 -24.40
CA LEU A 351 8.97 2.06 -23.59
C LEU A 351 9.85 1.09 -22.79
N GLY A 352 9.67 -0.22 -22.96
CA GLY A 352 10.33 -1.24 -22.14
C GLY A 352 9.96 -1.16 -20.65
N LEU A 353 8.74 -0.70 -20.35
CA LEU A 353 8.20 -0.51 -18.99
C LEU A 353 7.33 -1.70 -18.52
N LEU A 354 7.40 -2.85 -19.20
CA LEU A 354 6.70 -4.05 -18.74
C LEU A 354 7.16 -4.43 -17.33
N PRO A 355 6.23 -4.79 -16.42
CA PRO A 355 6.60 -5.27 -15.10
C PRO A 355 7.41 -6.58 -15.21
N SER A 356 8.13 -6.95 -14.16
CA SER A 356 8.91 -8.20 -14.14
C SER A 356 8.07 -9.48 -14.34
N SER A 357 6.75 -9.40 -14.11
CA SER A 357 5.80 -10.45 -14.41
C SER A 357 5.41 -10.54 -15.88
N ALA A 358 5.78 -9.59 -16.74
CA ALA A 358 5.46 -9.59 -18.16
C ALA A 358 6.71 -9.59 -19.03
N ARG A 359 6.61 -10.17 -20.22
CA ARG A 359 7.68 -10.12 -21.23
C ARG A 359 7.11 -10.03 -22.63
N VAL A 360 7.90 -9.47 -23.55
CA VAL A 360 7.70 -9.68 -24.98
C VAL A 360 8.13 -11.12 -25.29
N ALA A 361 7.17 -11.98 -25.62
CA ALA A 361 7.39 -13.39 -25.93
C ALA A 361 7.80 -13.60 -27.39
N GLN A 362 7.29 -12.76 -28.30
CA GLN A 362 7.56 -12.77 -29.73
C GLN A 362 7.30 -11.37 -30.30
N GLY A 363 7.86 -11.11 -31.47
CA GLY A 363 7.67 -9.87 -32.21
C GLY A 363 8.75 -8.84 -31.92
N ARG A 364 8.64 -7.69 -32.58
CA ARG A 364 9.60 -6.58 -32.47
C ARG A 364 8.89 -5.24 -32.41
N ILE A 365 9.56 -4.29 -31.78
CA ILE A 365 9.14 -2.90 -31.69
C ILE A 365 10.26 -2.08 -32.30
N LEU A 366 10.05 -1.57 -33.50
CA LEU A 366 11.03 -0.82 -34.26
C LEU A 366 10.68 0.67 -34.22
N PHE A 367 11.55 1.48 -33.65
CA PHE A 367 11.42 2.93 -33.65
C PHE A 367 12.47 3.54 -34.58
N ASN A 368 12.05 4.11 -35.71
CA ASN A 368 12.94 4.66 -36.73
C ASN A 368 14.06 3.67 -37.15
N GLY A 369 13.70 2.38 -37.28
CA GLY A 369 14.62 1.28 -37.60
C GLY A 369 15.40 0.69 -36.39
N MET A 370 15.29 1.28 -35.21
CA MET A 370 15.93 0.80 -33.98
C MET A 370 15.00 -0.16 -33.23
N ASP A 371 15.47 -1.39 -32.96
CA ASP A 371 14.71 -2.34 -32.16
C ASP A 371 14.75 -1.99 -30.66
N VAL A 372 13.61 -1.52 -30.14
CA VAL A 372 13.40 -1.13 -28.75
C VAL A 372 13.42 -2.33 -27.82
N THR A 373 13.02 -3.51 -28.30
CA THR A 373 12.95 -4.73 -27.47
C THR A 373 14.32 -5.22 -27.02
N ALA A 374 15.38 -4.81 -27.73
CA ALA A 374 16.76 -5.14 -27.44
C ALA A 374 17.52 -4.01 -26.69
N LEU A 375 16.87 -2.88 -26.39
CA LEU A 375 17.50 -1.77 -25.68
C LEU A 375 17.57 -2.04 -24.18
N GLU A 376 18.75 -1.87 -23.61
CA GLU A 376 18.98 -1.97 -22.16
C GLU A 376 19.80 -0.80 -21.63
N GLY A 377 19.74 -0.60 -20.31
CA GLY A 377 20.62 0.31 -19.57
C GLY A 377 20.66 1.74 -20.13
N PRO A 378 21.86 2.31 -20.41
CA PRO A 378 21.99 3.68 -20.89
C PRO A 378 21.30 3.95 -22.23
N ALA A 379 21.22 2.97 -23.14
CA ALA A 379 20.60 3.14 -24.44
C ALA A 379 19.07 3.29 -24.31
N LEU A 380 18.45 2.45 -23.48
CA LEU A 380 17.02 2.56 -23.16
C LEU A 380 16.70 3.86 -22.43
N ARG A 381 17.59 4.31 -21.53
CA ARG A 381 17.45 5.62 -20.87
C ARG A 381 17.54 6.79 -21.85
N ALA A 382 18.43 6.73 -22.85
CA ALA A 382 18.54 7.77 -23.87
C ALA A 382 17.35 7.78 -24.84
N PHE A 383 16.70 6.62 -25.04
CA PHE A 383 15.49 6.48 -25.85
C PHE A 383 14.27 7.09 -25.15
N ARG A 384 14.09 6.79 -23.85
CA ARG A 384 12.99 7.32 -23.03
C ARG A 384 13.05 8.85 -22.93
N TRP A 385 11.88 9.47 -22.92
CA TRP A 385 11.63 10.92 -22.97
C TRP A 385 12.16 11.70 -24.17
N ARG A 386 13.33 11.37 -24.73
CA ARG A 386 13.88 12.07 -25.90
C ARG A 386 13.31 11.59 -27.23
N GLN A 387 13.05 10.28 -27.36
CA GLN A 387 12.46 9.72 -28.57
C GLN A 387 10.97 9.45 -28.35
N VAL A 388 10.64 8.80 -27.23
CA VAL A 388 9.27 8.42 -26.88
C VAL A 388 8.95 8.83 -25.46
N SER A 389 7.79 9.44 -25.27
CA SER A 389 7.25 9.82 -23.96
C SER A 389 5.88 9.19 -23.74
N MET A 390 5.47 9.03 -22.49
CA MET A 390 4.14 8.57 -22.12
C MET A 390 3.49 9.48 -21.07
N VAL A 391 2.19 9.73 -21.25
CA VAL A 391 1.29 10.25 -20.23
C VAL A 391 0.46 9.08 -19.72
N PHE A 392 0.66 8.71 -18.46
CA PHE A 392 0.00 7.55 -17.83
C PHE A 392 -1.45 7.84 -17.44
N GLN A 393 -2.28 6.79 -17.43
CA GLN A 393 -3.71 6.79 -17.03
C GLN A 393 -3.96 7.45 -15.66
N SER A 394 -3.01 7.32 -14.73
CA SER A 394 -3.05 7.98 -13.41
C SER A 394 -1.94 9.03 -13.28
N ALA A 395 -1.79 9.93 -14.25
CA ALA A 395 -0.84 11.04 -14.17
C ALA A 395 -0.99 11.86 -12.86
N MET A 396 -2.19 11.88 -12.27
CA MET A 396 -2.47 12.47 -10.96
C MET A 396 -1.67 11.85 -9.80
N SER A 397 -1.28 10.58 -9.92
CA SER A 397 -0.45 9.83 -8.96
C SER A 397 1.02 9.78 -9.34
N ALA A 398 1.38 10.22 -10.56
CA ALA A 398 2.77 10.23 -11.03
C ALA A 398 3.58 11.39 -10.44
N LEU A 399 2.92 12.44 -9.96
CA LEU A 399 3.58 13.57 -9.32
C LEU A 399 3.95 13.24 -7.86
N ASN A 400 5.20 13.47 -7.49
CA ASN A 400 5.68 13.31 -6.12
C ASN A 400 5.11 14.43 -5.23
N PRO A 401 4.26 14.12 -4.22
CA PRO A 401 3.54 15.13 -3.46
C PRO A 401 4.43 15.98 -2.54
N VAL A 402 5.68 15.56 -2.29
CA VAL A 402 6.64 16.28 -1.44
C VAL A 402 7.65 17.12 -2.24
N LEU A 403 7.58 17.11 -3.57
CA LEU A 403 8.38 17.96 -4.44
C LEU A 403 7.53 19.06 -5.07
N THR A 404 8.11 20.23 -5.30
CA THR A 404 7.46 21.27 -6.11
C THR A 404 7.45 20.86 -7.58
N LEU A 405 6.62 21.52 -8.40
CA LEU A 405 6.63 21.24 -9.84
C LEU A 405 8.02 21.44 -10.45
N GLY A 406 8.69 22.55 -10.13
CA GLY A 406 10.02 22.88 -10.64
C GLY A 406 11.08 21.84 -10.30
N GLU A 407 11.06 21.30 -9.07
CA GLU A 407 11.96 20.21 -8.69
C GLU A 407 11.68 18.92 -9.48
N GLN A 408 10.42 18.61 -9.78
CA GLN A 408 10.07 17.44 -10.61
C GLN A 408 10.50 17.58 -12.08
N PHE A 409 10.37 18.78 -12.65
CA PHE A 409 10.93 19.08 -13.97
C PHE A 409 12.46 18.98 -13.96
N HIS A 410 13.11 19.51 -12.92
CA HIS A 410 14.55 19.39 -12.76
C HIS A 410 15.01 17.94 -12.66
N ASP A 411 14.36 17.12 -11.83
CA ASP A 411 14.68 15.69 -11.68
C ASP A 411 14.55 14.96 -13.03
N THR A 412 13.46 15.22 -13.76
CA THR A 412 13.22 14.63 -15.08
C THR A 412 14.31 15.00 -16.10
N LEU A 413 14.67 16.29 -16.18
CA LEU A 413 15.68 16.80 -17.11
C LEU A 413 17.09 16.34 -16.73
N ALA A 414 17.41 16.39 -15.43
CA ALA A 414 18.68 15.93 -14.87
C ALA A 414 18.87 14.42 -15.07
N ALA A 415 17.79 13.65 -15.01
CA ALA A 415 17.81 12.22 -15.32
C ALA A 415 18.18 11.93 -16.79
N HIS A 416 18.16 12.90 -17.70
CA HIS A 416 18.50 12.69 -19.11
C HIS A 416 19.66 13.57 -19.58
N GLY A 417 20.37 14.25 -18.68
CA GLY A 417 21.54 15.06 -19.02
C GLY A 417 21.93 15.98 -17.87
N ARG A 418 23.06 16.67 -18.00
CA ARG A 418 23.46 17.69 -17.02
C ARG A 418 22.74 18.99 -17.35
N VAL A 419 21.80 19.39 -16.50
CA VAL A 419 21.02 20.63 -16.66
C VAL A 419 21.02 21.38 -15.34
N SER A 420 21.25 22.70 -15.36
CA SER A 420 21.19 23.51 -14.15
C SER A 420 19.74 23.64 -13.65
N ARG A 421 19.55 23.90 -12.36
CA ARG A 421 18.22 24.20 -11.80
C ARG A 421 17.58 25.41 -12.47
N ALA A 422 18.35 26.48 -12.70
CA ALA A 422 17.86 27.69 -13.36
C ALA A 422 17.30 27.38 -14.77
N THR A 423 18.04 26.60 -15.56
CA THR A 423 17.61 26.16 -16.90
C THR A 423 16.37 25.27 -16.82
N SER A 424 16.33 24.35 -15.86
CA SER A 424 15.19 23.43 -15.67
C SER A 424 13.91 24.18 -15.30
N TYR A 425 14.00 25.18 -14.41
CA TYR A 425 12.88 26.01 -13.99
C TYR A 425 12.39 26.93 -15.11
N ALA A 426 13.29 27.49 -15.91
CA ALA A 426 12.92 28.27 -17.09
C ALA A 426 12.14 27.42 -18.09
N ARG A 427 12.62 26.20 -18.38
CA ARG A 427 11.93 25.25 -19.24
C ARG A 427 10.58 24.80 -18.65
N ALA A 428 10.51 24.57 -17.34
CA ALA A 428 9.25 24.24 -16.66
C ALA A 428 8.20 25.34 -16.85
N ARG A 429 8.58 26.61 -16.67
CA ARG A 429 7.68 27.77 -16.88
C ARG A 429 7.13 27.83 -18.30
N GLU A 430 8.00 27.61 -19.28
CA GLU A 430 7.62 27.56 -20.69
C GLU A 430 6.59 26.45 -20.96
N LEU A 431 6.87 25.23 -20.49
CA LEU A 431 6.01 24.06 -20.68
C LEU A 431 4.66 24.20 -19.97
N LEU A 432 4.65 24.78 -18.75
CA LEU A 432 3.42 25.11 -18.03
C LEU A 432 2.57 26.09 -18.86
N GLY A 433 3.18 27.13 -19.43
CA GLY A 433 2.50 28.05 -20.33
C GLY A 433 1.93 27.35 -21.57
N MET A 434 2.67 26.42 -22.18
CA MET A 434 2.21 25.66 -23.36
C MET A 434 0.95 24.84 -23.09
N VAL A 435 0.79 24.30 -21.88
CA VAL A 435 -0.40 23.53 -21.49
C VAL A 435 -1.52 24.40 -20.90
N GLY A 436 -1.39 25.73 -20.96
CA GLY A 436 -2.39 26.68 -20.48
C GLY A 436 -2.42 26.86 -18.96
N LEU A 437 -1.30 26.63 -18.28
CA LEU A 437 -1.13 26.88 -16.85
C LEU A 437 -0.27 28.12 -16.61
N SER A 438 -0.48 28.77 -15.46
CA SER A 438 0.38 29.89 -15.06
C SER A 438 1.83 29.39 -14.85
N PRO A 439 2.84 30.07 -15.43
CA PRO A 439 4.25 29.78 -15.18
C PRO A 439 4.65 29.85 -13.70
N ASP A 440 3.92 30.63 -12.89
CA ASP A 440 4.21 30.81 -11.46
C ASP A 440 3.95 29.53 -10.64
N LEU A 441 3.19 28.58 -11.20
CA LEU A 441 2.95 27.28 -10.57
C LEU A 441 4.22 26.42 -10.47
N VAL A 442 5.34 26.83 -11.06
CA VAL A 442 6.62 26.13 -10.92
C VAL A 442 7.04 25.93 -9.46
N THR A 443 6.64 26.82 -8.54
CA THR A 443 6.91 26.68 -7.11
C THR A 443 5.80 25.97 -6.33
N ALA A 444 4.68 25.64 -6.97
CA ALA A 444 3.55 24.97 -6.34
C ALA A 444 3.85 23.48 -6.07
N TRP A 445 3.19 22.93 -5.07
CA TRP A 445 3.17 21.49 -4.80
C TRP A 445 1.97 20.82 -5.49
N PRO A 446 2.06 19.53 -5.87
CA PRO A 446 0.96 18.83 -6.53
C PRO A 446 -0.37 18.91 -5.77
N HIS A 447 -0.35 18.83 -4.44
CA HIS A 447 -1.56 18.88 -3.62
C HIS A 447 -2.31 20.23 -3.66
N GLN A 448 -1.67 21.29 -4.16
CA GLN A 448 -2.30 22.61 -4.36
C GLN A 448 -3.03 22.74 -5.72
N LEU A 449 -2.92 21.74 -6.60
CA LEU A 449 -3.48 21.75 -7.94
C LEU A 449 -4.76 20.92 -8.02
N SER A 450 -5.71 21.36 -8.85
CA SER A 450 -6.88 20.55 -9.24
C SER A 450 -6.46 19.33 -10.06
N GLY A 451 -7.35 18.34 -10.21
CA GLY A 451 -7.06 17.14 -11.02
C GLY A 451 -6.65 17.47 -12.46
N GLY A 452 -7.41 18.34 -13.13
CA GLY A 452 -7.09 18.80 -14.49
C GLY A 452 -5.77 19.57 -14.58
N MET A 453 -5.43 20.38 -13.57
CA MET A 453 -4.12 21.05 -13.53
C MET A 453 -2.98 20.05 -13.39
N ARG A 454 -3.09 19.04 -12.50
CA ARG A 454 -2.06 18.00 -12.35
C ARG A 454 -1.85 17.21 -13.63
N GLN A 455 -2.93 16.94 -14.35
CA GLN A 455 -2.83 16.23 -15.62
C GLN A 455 -2.14 17.05 -16.71
N ARG A 456 -2.47 18.34 -16.82
CA ARG A 456 -1.76 19.28 -17.70
C ARG A 456 -0.26 19.35 -17.36
N VAL A 457 0.09 19.33 -16.07
CA VAL A 457 1.50 19.21 -15.63
C VAL A 457 2.13 17.89 -16.11
N GLY A 458 1.42 16.77 -16.03
CA GLY A 458 1.89 15.48 -16.56
C GLY A 458 2.19 15.52 -18.06
N ILE A 459 1.33 16.18 -18.85
CA ILE A 459 1.57 16.42 -20.28
C ILE A 459 2.78 17.32 -20.50
N ALA A 460 2.90 18.40 -19.74
CA ALA A 460 4.05 19.31 -19.80
C ALA A 460 5.37 18.56 -19.51
N LEU A 461 5.38 17.65 -18.53
CA LEU A 461 6.52 16.78 -18.24
C LEU A 461 6.84 15.83 -19.41
N ALA A 462 5.82 15.21 -20.02
CA ALA A 462 6.01 14.33 -21.18
C ALA A 462 6.57 15.06 -22.40
N LEU A 463 6.37 16.39 -22.50
CA LEU A 463 6.91 17.26 -23.54
C LEU A 463 8.31 17.83 -23.22
N ALA A 464 8.84 17.58 -22.01
CA ALA A 464 10.00 18.31 -21.50
C ALA A 464 11.26 18.18 -22.38
N LEU A 465 11.42 17.03 -23.05
CA LEU A 465 12.56 16.69 -23.89
C LEU A 465 12.19 16.56 -25.38
N GLU A 466 11.08 17.17 -25.80
CA GLU A 466 10.64 17.26 -27.21
C GLU A 466 10.64 15.89 -27.93
N PRO A 467 9.87 14.92 -27.40
CA PRO A 467 9.81 13.57 -27.95
C PRO A 467 9.26 13.57 -29.37
N ARG A 468 9.68 12.59 -30.18
CA ARG A 468 9.12 12.37 -31.52
C ARG A 468 7.79 11.62 -31.50
N LEU A 469 7.52 10.85 -30.44
CA LEU A 469 6.26 10.13 -30.22
C LEU A 469 5.79 10.30 -28.77
N ILE A 470 4.51 10.60 -28.59
CA ILE A 470 3.85 10.64 -27.28
C ILE A 470 2.79 9.56 -27.20
N ILE A 471 2.86 8.72 -26.18
CA ILE A 471 1.86 7.72 -25.84
C ILE A 471 0.92 8.34 -24.81
N MET A 472 -0.36 8.46 -25.15
CA MET A 472 -1.38 8.99 -24.27
C MET A 472 -2.26 7.82 -23.81
N ASP A 473 -2.04 7.31 -22.60
CA ASP A 473 -2.78 6.17 -22.07
C ASP A 473 -3.94 6.63 -21.21
N GLU A 474 -5.15 6.56 -21.76
CA GLU A 474 -6.37 6.99 -21.10
C GLU A 474 -6.25 8.39 -20.47
N PRO A 475 -5.80 9.40 -21.23
CA PRO A 475 -5.48 10.69 -20.65
C PRO A 475 -6.74 11.34 -20.06
N THR A 476 -7.91 11.20 -20.67
CA THR A 476 -9.13 11.93 -20.28
C THR A 476 -9.88 11.35 -19.09
N THR A 477 -9.43 10.21 -18.54
CA THR A 477 -10.12 9.53 -17.46
C THR A 477 -10.12 10.39 -16.18
N ALA A 478 -11.27 10.49 -15.51
CA ALA A 478 -11.49 11.32 -14.31
C ALA A 478 -11.51 12.85 -14.50
N LEU A 479 -11.63 13.35 -15.74
CA LEU A 479 -11.91 14.76 -16.03
C LEU A 479 -13.36 15.00 -16.44
N ASP A 480 -13.87 16.21 -16.21
CA ASP A 480 -15.15 16.65 -16.77
C ASP A 480 -15.08 16.80 -18.31
N VAL A 481 -16.22 16.63 -18.98
CA VAL A 481 -16.33 16.59 -20.45
C VAL A 481 -15.80 17.88 -21.11
N VAL A 482 -15.94 19.03 -20.45
CA VAL A 482 -15.49 20.32 -21.00
C VAL A 482 -13.96 20.41 -20.97
N VAL A 483 -13.34 20.06 -19.83
CA VAL A 483 -11.88 20.03 -19.68
C VAL A 483 -11.24 18.96 -20.55
N GLN A 484 -11.90 17.80 -20.74
CA GLN A 484 -11.42 16.77 -21.68
C GLN A 484 -11.29 17.36 -23.09
N LYS A 485 -12.33 18.02 -23.61
CA LYS A 485 -12.32 18.61 -24.96
C LYS A 485 -11.23 19.67 -25.11
N GLU A 486 -11.10 20.56 -24.14
CA GLU A 486 -10.06 21.61 -24.15
C GLU A 486 -8.65 21.01 -24.18
N LEU A 487 -8.42 19.97 -23.38
CA LEU A 487 -7.13 19.28 -23.33
C LEU A 487 -6.77 18.64 -24.67
N LEU A 488 -7.73 17.98 -25.31
CA LEU A 488 -7.50 17.30 -26.58
C LEU A 488 -7.23 18.29 -27.70
N GLN A 489 -7.96 19.40 -27.74
CA GLN A 489 -7.70 20.50 -28.68
C GLN A 489 -6.28 21.05 -28.49
N ARG A 490 -5.87 21.29 -27.24
CA ARG A 490 -4.49 21.72 -26.93
C ARG A 490 -3.45 20.70 -27.39
N MET A 491 -3.70 19.40 -27.22
CA MET A 491 -2.78 18.37 -27.68
C MET A 491 -2.62 18.36 -29.20
N VAL A 492 -3.71 18.57 -29.95
CA VAL A 492 -3.66 18.70 -31.41
C VAL A 492 -2.87 19.95 -31.83
N GLU A 493 -3.07 21.08 -31.17
CA GLU A 493 -2.30 22.31 -31.41
C GLU A 493 -0.80 22.11 -31.12
N LEU A 494 -0.47 21.48 -30.00
CA LEU A 494 0.92 21.19 -29.62
C LEU A 494 1.56 20.21 -30.59
N LYS A 495 0.83 19.19 -31.05
CA LYS A 495 1.27 18.28 -32.10
C LYS A 495 1.61 19.02 -33.39
N GLN A 496 0.75 19.92 -33.84
CA GLN A 496 1.00 20.74 -35.05
C GLN A 496 2.22 21.65 -34.88
N ARG A 497 2.39 22.24 -33.70
CA ARG A 497 3.49 23.15 -33.40
C ARG A 497 4.85 22.46 -33.22
N LEU A 498 4.86 21.29 -32.57
CA LEU A 498 6.10 20.59 -32.17
C LEU A 498 6.42 19.38 -33.07
N GLY A 499 5.51 18.95 -33.94
CA GLY A 499 5.75 17.94 -34.96
C GLY A 499 5.87 16.49 -34.46
N PHE A 500 5.40 16.18 -33.26
CA PHE A 500 5.43 14.82 -32.72
C PHE A 500 4.26 13.96 -33.24
N ALA A 501 4.47 12.65 -33.33
CA ALA A 501 3.39 11.67 -33.52
C ALA A 501 2.74 11.31 -32.18
N MET A 502 1.51 10.79 -32.22
CA MET A 502 0.76 10.44 -31.03
C MET A 502 0.16 9.05 -31.15
N LEU A 503 0.41 8.20 -30.15
CA LEU A 503 -0.35 6.98 -29.93
C LEU A 503 -1.39 7.27 -28.84
N PHE A 504 -2.66 7.38 -29.23
CA PHE A 504 -3.75 7.69 -28.32
C PHE A 504 -4.49 6.42 -27.92
N ILE A 505 -4.42 6.03 -26.65
CA ILE A 505 -5.08 4.84 -26.12
C ILE A 505 -6.30 5.28 -25.29
N THR A 506 -7.47 4.76 -25.61
CA THR A 506 -8.68 4.96 -24.82
C THR A 506 -9.71 3.86 -25.09
N HIS A 507 -10.72 3.77 -24.24
CA HIS A 507 -11.91 2.96 -24.50
C HIS A 507 -13.02 3.76 -25.21
N ASP A 508 -12.89 5.10 -25.31
CA ASP A 508 -13.83 5.97 -26.02
C ASP A 508 -13.53 6.00 -27.53
N LEU A 509 -14.22 5.12 -28.27
CA LEU A 509 -14.08 5.01 -29.72
C LEU A 509 -14.57 6.26 -30.48
N PRO A 510 -15.73 6.88 -30.15
CA PRO A 510 -16.15 8.15 -30.76
C PRO A 510 -15.09 9.25 -30.66
N LEU A 511 -14.45 9.39 -29.49
CA LEU A 511 -13.38 10.35 -29.27
C LEU A 511 -12.17 10.07 -30.17
N LEU A 512 -11.74 8.80 -30.25
CA LEU A 512 -10.64 8.39 -31.14
C LEU A 512 -10.96 8.69 -32.58
N LEU A 513 -12.17 8.37 -33.02
CA LEU A 513 -12.59 8.63 -34.38
C LEU A 513 -12.55 10.13 -34.67
N ALA A 514 -12.93 11.00 -33.74
CA ALA A 514 -12.88 12.45 -33.96
C ALA A 514 -11.47 13.03 -34.07
N LEU A 515 -10.48 12.43 -33.39
CA LEU A 515 -9.14 13.02 -33.23
C LEU A 515 -8.03 12.33 -34.02
N SER A 516 -8.18 11.04 -34.32
CA SER A 516 -7.12 10.22 -34.90
C SER A 516 -7.19 10.21 -36.42
N ASP A 517 -6.03 10.08 -37.06
CA ASP A 517 -5.93 9.87 -38.50
C ASP A 517 -6.34 8.42 -38.84
N ARG A 518 -5.84 7.46 -38.05
CA ARG A 518 -6.15 6.03 -38.12
C ARG A 518 -6.48 5.48 -36.74
N VAL A 519 -7.31 4.44 -36.69
CA VAL A 519 -7.67 3.75 -35.44
C VAL A 519 -7.52 2.25 -35.62
N GLY A 520 -6.81 1.63 -34.67
CA GLY A 520 -6.81 0.19 -34.46
C GLY A 520 -7.75 -0.21 -33.33
N VAL A 521 -8.55 -1.25 -33.53
CA VAL A 521 -9.48 -1.79 -32.53
C VAL A 521 -8.93 -3.11 -31.99
N LEU A 522 -8.79 -3.18 -30.67
CA LEU A 522 -8.19 -4.29 -29.95
C LEU A 522 -9.26 -5.08 -29.18
N GLN A 523 -9.34 -6.39 -29.41
CA GLN A 523 -10.25 -7.30 -28.73
C GLN A 523 -9.46 -8.53 -28.22
N GLY A 524 -9.52 -8.80 -26.91
CA GLY A 524 -8.89 -9.98 -26.33
C GLY A 524 -7.40 -10.15 -26.67
N GLY A 525 -6.64 -9.05 -26.71
CA GLY A 525 -5.22 -9.07 -27.06
C GLY A 525 -4.90 -9.05 -28.55
N LYS A 526 -5.89 -9.08 -29.44
CA LYS A 526 -5.72 -9.09 -30.90
C LYS A 526 -6.19 -7.80 -31.53
N LEU A 527 -5.47 -7.34 -32.54
CA LEU A 527 -5.86 -6.20 -33.35
C LEU A 527 -6.85 -6.68 -34.43
N VAL A 528 -8.14 -6.43 -34.21
CA VAL A 528 -9.22 -7.01 -35.04
C VAL A 528 -9.57 -6.17 -36.26
N GLU A 529 -9.31 -4.87 -36.21
CA GLU A 529 -9.56 -3.95 -37.33
C GLU A 529 -8.62 -2.75 -37.23
N VAL A 530 -8.07 -2.30 -38.37
CA VAL A 530 -7.28 -1.06 -38.48
C VAL A 530 -7.68 -0.36 -39.77
N ASP A 531 -8.16 0.87 -39.66
CA ASP A 531 -8.49 1.67 -40.83
C ASP A 531 -8.41 3.17 -40.48
N THR A 532 -8.61 4.04 -41.46
CA THR A 532 -8.79 5.47 -41.25
C THR A 532 -10.04 5.74 -40.42
N SER A 533 -9.99 6.79 -39.62
CA SER A 533 -11.16 7.20 -38.83
C SER A 533 -12.39 7.50 -39.70
N ALA A 534 -12.17 7.99 -40.93
CA ALA A 534 -13.24 8.23 -41.90
C ALA A 534 -13.93 6.93 -42.35
N ASN A 535 -13.16 5.89 -42.68
CA ASN A 535 -13.69 4.61 -43.11
C ASN A 535 -14.44 3.88 -41.97
N LEU A 536 -13.88 3.89 -40.75
CA LEU A 536 -14.55 3.29 -39.59
C LEU A 536 -15.87 4.00 -39.25
N ARG A 537 -15.93 5.33 -39.41
CA ARG A 537 -17.18 6.10 -39.27
C ARG A 537 -18.19 5.78 -40.38
N ALA A 538 -17.72 5.60 -41.62
CA ALA A 538 -18.59 5.32 -42.76
C ALA A 538 -19.18 3.90 -42.74
N GLY A 539 -18.45 2.94 -42.17
CA GLY A 539 -18.93 1.58 -41.99
C GLY A 539 -17.80 0.64 -41.60
N ALA A 540 -17.62 0.42 -40.30
CA ALA A 540 -16.71 -0.59 -39.78
C ALA A 540 -17.07 -2.00 -40.27
N ARG A 541 -16.06 -2.82 -40.56
CA ARG A 541 -16.24 -4.16 -41.15
C ARG A 541 -16.31 -5.25 -40.10
N HIS A 542 -15.58 -5.11 -38.99
CA HIS A 542 -15.52 -6.15 -37.97
C HIS A 542 -16.75 -6.05 -37.04
N PRO A 543 -17.43 -7.16 -36.72
CA PRO A 543 -18.63 -7.16 -35.87
C PRO A 543 -18.39 -6.52 -34.50
N TYR A 544 -17.21 -6.72 -33.92
CA TYR A 544 -16.84 -6.08 -32.65
C TYR A 544 -16.77 -4.56 -32.74
N THR A 545 -16.20 -4.03 -33.82
CA THR A 545 -16.10 -2.58 -34.04
C THR A 545 -17.49 -1.98 -34.26
N GLN A 546 -18.36 -2.66 -35.01
CA GLN A 546 -19.76 -2.26 -35.17
C GLN A 546 -20.50 -2.26 -33.82
N LEU A 547 -20.27 -3.27 -32.98
CA LEU A 547 -20.84 -3.35 -31.63
C LEU A 547 -20.39 -2.16 -30.77
N LEU A 548 -19.08 -1.86 -30.74
CA LEU A 548 -18.53 -0.72 -30.03
C LEU A 548 -19.14 0.61 -30.51
N LEU A 549 -19.29 0.79 -31.83
CA LEU A 549 -19.92 1.99 -32.40
C LEU A 549 -21.41 2.10 -32.03
N SER A 550 -22.14 0.98 -32.04
CA SER A 550 -23.57 0.92 -31.74
C SER A 550 -23.92 1.07 -30.26
N SER A 551 -22.94 0.85 -29.38
CA SER A 551 -23.11 0.92 -27.93
C SER A 551 -23.18 2.36 -27.40
N PHE A 552 -22.98 3.37 -28.28
CA PHE A 552 -23.11 4.77 -27.94
C PHE A 552 -24.42 5.36 -28.47
N PRO A 553 -25.15 6.15 -27.66
CA PRO A 553 -26.39 6.76 -28.09
C PRO A 553 -26.15 7.75 -29.24
N HIS A 554 -26.86 7.56 -30.35
CA HIS A 554 -26.93 8.57 -31.41
C HIS A 554 -27.68 9.79 -30.89
N LEU A 555 -26.98 10.88 -30.55
CA LEU A 555 -27.62 12.18 -30.39
C LEU A 555 -27.96 12.73 -31.77
N SER A 556 -28.99 12.17 -32.41
CA SER A 556 -29.60 12.81 -33.56
C SER A 556 -30.47 13.96 -33.06
N ALA A 557 -30.35 15.14 -33.65
CA ALA A 557 -31.12 16.34 -33.28
C ALA A 557 -32.65 16.18 -33.41
N LYS A 558 -33.15 15.02 -33.85
CA LYS A 558 -34.57 14.66 -33.87
C LYS A 558 -35.09 14.07 -32.54
N ASP A 559 -34.22 13.65 -31.63
CA ASP A 559 -34.61 13.01 -30.36
C ASP A 559 -34.62 14.00 -29.17
N ALA A 560 -34.45 15.30 -29.42
CA ALA A 560 -34.55 16.35 -28.41
C ALA A 560 -35.99 16.75 -28.04
N ALA A 561 -36.99 15.93 -28.39
CA ALA A 561 -38.32 16.04 -27.82
C ALA A 561 -38.43 15.01 -26.68
N PRO A 562 -38.52 15.44 -25.40
CA PRO A 562 -38.82 14.49 -24.34
C PRO A 562 -40.14 13.78 -24.66
N PRO A 563 -40.25 12.45 -24.50
CA PRO A 563 -41.53 11.78 -24.62
C PRO A 563 -42.52 12.43 -23.64
N PRO A 564 -43.80 12.59 -24.02
CA PRO A 564 -44.79 13.17 -23.12
C PRO A 564 -44.77 12.37 -21.82
N VAL A 565 -44.52 13.07 -20.71
CA VAL A 565 -44.55 12.51 -19.37
C VAL A 565 -45.95 11.92 -19.17
N GLN A 566 -46.07 10.60 -19.24
CA GLN A 566 -47.24 9.91 -18.70
C GLN A 566 -47.18 10.13 -17.19
N GLN A 567 -48.15 10.89 -16.67
CA GLN A 567 -48.33 11.07 -15.24
C GLN A 567 -48.49 9.68 -14.61
N ALA A 568 -47.49 9.26 -13.84
CA ALA A 568 -47.65 8.12 -12.95
C ALA A 568 -48.76 8.46 -11.94
N PRO A 569 -49.63 7.49 -11.59
CA PRO A 569 -50.71 7.73 -10.65
C PRO A 569 -50.14 8.22 -9.31
N GLU A 570 -50.69 9.32 -8.80
CA GLU A 570 -50.36 9.88 -7.48
C GLU A 570 -50.54 8.80 -6.41
N LEU A 571 -49.42 8.32 -5.85
CA LEU A 571 -49.43 7.60 -4.60
C LEU A 571 -49.65 8.61 -3.48
N SER A 572 -50.81 8.56 -2.84
CA SER A 572 -51.21 9.40 -1.72
C SER A 572 -50.32 9.12 -0.50
N VAL A 573 -49.28 9.95 -0.32
CA VAL A 573 -48.49 9.96 0.91
C VAL A 573 -49.20 10.82 1.94
N SER A 574 -49.88 10.19 2.89
CA SER A 574 -50.40 10.81 4.10
C SER A 574 -49.25 11.37 4.94
N ARG A 575 -49.15 12.70 5.04
CA ARG A 575 -48.20 13.37 5.94
C ARG A 575 -48.70 13.28 7.39
N PRO A 576 -47.87 12.85 8.36
CA PRO A 576 -48.20 13.00 9.77
C PRO A 576 -48.14 14.49 10.17
N SER A 577 -49.13 14.93 10.94
CA SER A 577 -49.26 16.29 11.46
C SER A 577 -48.32 16.54 12.65
N THR A 578 -47.08 16.95 12.39
CA THR A 578 -46.24 17.54 13.44
C THR A 578 -46.58 19.03 13.62
N ARG A 579 -47.42 19.32 14.61
CA ARG A 579 -47.55 20.65 15.21
C ARG A 579 -46.20 21.03 15.85
N VAL A 580 -45.52 22.02 15.28
CA VAL A 580 -44.38 22.69 15.92
C VAL A 580 -44.96 23.71 16.89
N ALA A 581 -44.75 23.50 18.19
CA ALA A 581 -45.06 24.48 19.23
C ALA A 581 -44.06 25.63 19.16
N ALA A 582 -44.57 26.85 19.07
CA ALA A 582 -43.80 28.08 19.08
C ALA A 582 -43.18 28.33 20.47
N ILE A 583 -41.89 28.66 20.49
CA ILE A 583 -41.18 29.18 21.66
C ILE A 583 -41.41 30.70 21.68
N PRO A 584 -41.98 31.30 22.75
CA PRO A 584 -42.17 32.74 22.83
C PRO A 584 -40.84 33.44 23.17
N GLY A 585 -40.56 34.54 22.47
CA GLY A 585 -39.49 35.46 22.82
C GLY A 585 -39.80 36.23 24.11
N GLY A 586 -38.74 36.61 24.82
CA GLY A 586 -38.80 37.46 26.01
C GLY A 586 -37.49 38.19 26.23
N HIS A 587 -37.58 39.52 26.20
CA HIS A 587 -36.59 40.55 26.54
C HIS A 587 -35.63 40.21 27.69
N ARG A 588 -34.33 40.40 27.48
CA ARG A 588 -33.51 41.52 28.01
C ARG A 588 -32.09 41.45 27.48
#